data_AF-A0A9E4FDR6-F1
#
_entry.id   AF-A0A9E4FDR6-F1
#
_cell.length_a   1.000
_cell.length_b   1.000
_cell.length_c   1.000
_cell.angle_alpha   90.00
_cell.angle_beta   90.00
_cell.angle_gamma   90.00
#
_symmetry.space_group_name_H-M   'P 1'
#
loop_
_entity.id
_entity.type
_entity.pdbx_description
1 polymer ?
#
loop_
_entity_poly.entity_id
_entity_poly.type
_entity_poly.pdbx_seq_one_letter_code
_entity_poly.pdbx_strand_id
1 'polypeptide(L)' 'MPLAAAALQFPLAHPAVATVIPGAKSPHEPVSNRRNLDTEVPGDIWRRFKQEGLLDGNAPTP' A
#
# COMPACT_ATOMS: atom_id res chain seq x y z
N MET A 1 -4.58 3.38 10.47
CA MET A 1 -4.14 2.17 9.73
C MET A 1 -2.63 1.98 9.86
N PRO A 2 -2.08 0.75 9.72
CA PRO A 2 -0.64 0.53 9.63
C PRO A 2 -0.06 1.11 8.34
N LEU A 3 1.14 1.70 8.39
CA LEU A 3 1.86 2.18 7.19
C LEU A 3 2.07 1.05 6.16
N ALA A 4 2.32 -0.17 6.64
CA ALA A 4 2.49 -1.34 5.81
C ALA A 4 1.26 -1.64 4.93
N ALA A 5 0.03 -1.33 5.38
CA ALA A 5 -1.17 -1.52 4.57
C ALA A 5 -1.15 -0.62 3.32
N ALA A 6 -0.91 0.68 3.51
CA ALA A 6 -0.77 1.61 2.39
C ALA A 6 0.43 1.27 1.50
N ALA A 7 1.57 0.89 2.08
CA ALA A 7 2.75 0.53 1.30
C ALA A 7 2.53 -0.71 0.41
N LEU A 8 1.75 -1.69 0.88
CA LEU A 8 1.42 -2.89 0.09
C LEU A 8 0.39 -2.60 -1.00
N GLN A 9 -0.58 -1.73 -0.74
CA GLN A 9 -1.67 -1.42 -1.67
C GLN A 9 -1.29 -0.37 -2.73
N PHE A 10 -0.41 0.58 -2.41
CA PHE A 10 -0.06 1.69 -3.31
C PHE A 10 0.45 1.22 -4.69
N PRO A 11 1.42 0.29 -4.80
CA PRO A 11 1.91 -0.12 -6.12
C PRO A 11 0.85 -0.83 -6.96
N LEU A 12 -0.12 -1.49 -6.33
CA LEU A 12 -1.20 -2.22 -7.02
C LEU A 12 -2.19 -1.30 -7.75
N ALA A 13 -2.18 0.01 -7.47
CA ALA A 13 -3.00 0.97 -8.19
C ALA A 13 -2.46 1.30 -9.60
N HIS A 14 -1.21 0.96 -9.89
CA HIS A 14 -0.59 1.27 -11.17
C HIS A 14 -0.84 0.13 -12.19
N PRO A 15 -1.34 0.41 -13.41
CA PRO A 15 -1.71 -0.63 -14.38
C PRO A 15 -0.54 -1.52 -14.84
N ALA A 16 0.69 -1.02 -14.75
CA ALA A 16 1.89 -1.80 -15.05
C ALA A 16 2.29 -2.82 -13.95
N VAL A 17 1.66 -2.79 -12.78
CA VAL A 17 1.99 -3.65 -11.64
C VAL A 17 0.99 -4.80 -11.58
N ALA A 18 1.46 -6.01 -11.91
CA ALA A 18 0.63 -7.21 -11.84
C ALA A 18 0.48 -7.76 -10.41
N THR A 19 1.52 -7.63 -9.57
CA THR A 19 1.54 -8.15 -8.20
C THR A 19 2.61 -7.46 -7.34
N VAL A 20 2.43 -7.51 -6.02
CA VAL A 20 3.41 -7.09 -5.01
C VAL A 20 3.84 -8.32 -4.21
N ILE A 21 5.15 -8.57 -4.12
CA ILE A 21 5.72 -9.73 -3.41
C ILE A 21 6.48 -9.22 -2.17
N PRO A 22 5.83 -9.09 -1.01
CA PRO A 22 6.51 -8.66 0.20
C PRO A 22 7.41 -9.76 0.76
N GLY A 23 8.58 -9.37 1.26
CA GLY A 23 9.48 -10.28 1.94
C GLY A 23 8.90 -10.82 3.25
N ALA A 24 9.43 -11.96 3.70
CA ALA A 24 9.14 -12.56 4.99
C ALA A 24 10.39 -13.27 5.53
N LYS A 25 10.88 -12.85 6.70
CA LYS A 25 12.01 -13.45 7.41
C LYS A 25 11.59 -14.53 8.41
N SER A 26 10.30 -14.62 8.72
CA SER A 26 9.75 -15.53 9.71
C SER A 26 8.37 -16.05 9.29
N PRO A 27 7.88 -17.17 9.84
CA PRO A 27 6.59 -17.75 9.47
C PRO A 27 5.37 -16.88 9.77
N HIS A 28 5.49 -15.88 10.66
CA HIS A 28 4.37 -14.99 11.00
C HIS A 28 4.24 -13.79 10.05
N GLU A 29 5.31 -13.42 9.36
CA GLU A 29 5.33 -12.28 8.45
C GLU A 29 4.40 -12.44 7.23
N PRO A 30 4.26 -13.61 6.58
CA PRO A 30 3.28 -13.79 5.50
C PRO A 30 1.84 -13.54 5.97
N VAL A 31 1.49 -13.95 7.19
CA VAL A 31 0.17 -13.73 7.78
C VAL A 31 -0.04 -12.24 8.06
N SER A 32 0.98 -11.55 8.59
CA SER A 32 0.96 -10.10 8.79
C SER A 32 0.84 -9.33 7.47
N ASN A 33 1.58 -9.74 6.44
CA ASN A 33 1.52 -9.15 5.10
C ASN A 33 0.12 -9.30 4.51
N ARG A 34 -0.49 -10.49 4.61
CA ARG A 34 -1.87 -10.71 4.18
C ARG A 34 -2.84 -9.80 4.93
N ARG A 35 -2.77 -9.78 6.27
CA ARG A 35 -3.65 -8.93 7.09
C ARG A 35 -3.50 -7.44 6.76
N ASN A 36 -2.29 -6.96 6.53
CA ASN A 36 -2.05 -5.56 6.11
C ASN A 36 -2.61 -5.30 4.72
N LEU A 37 -2.46 -6.24 3.78
CA LEU A 37 -3.02 -6.13 2.44
C LEU A 37 -4.56 -6.04 2.48
N ASP A 38 -5.20 -6.80 3.37
CA ASP A 38 -6.66 -6.82 3.55
C ASP A 38 -7.18 -5.67 4.44
N THR A 39 -6.29 -4.88 5.05
CA THR A 39 -6.69 -3.74 5.89
C THR A 39 -7.20 -2.59 5.02
N GLU A 40 -8.39 -2.08 5.32
CA GLU A 40 -8.93 -0.92 4.62
C GLU A 40 -8.02 0.31 4.79
N VAL A 41 -7.65 0.92 3.66
CA VAL A 41 -6.95 2.20 3.60
C VAL A 41 -7.96 3.28 3.21
N PRO A 42 -8.30 4.21 4.11
CA PRO A 42 -9.21 5.30 3.79
C PRO A 42 -8.75 6.10 2.57
N GLY A 43 -9.63 6.26 1.57
CA GLY A 43 -9.27 6.87 0.28
C GLY A 43 -8.87 8.35 0.37
N ASP A 44 -9.24 9.03 1.46
CA ASP A 44 -8.82 10.41 1.74
C ASP A 44 -7.33 10.53 2.07
N ILE A 45 -6.72 9.48 2.63
CA ILE A 45 -5.29 9.47 2.93
C ILE A 45 -4.45 9.60 1.66
N TRP A 46 -4.85 8.98 0.56
CA TRP A 46 -4.11 9.08 -0.71
C TRP A 46 -4.05 10.51 -1.23
N ARG A 47 -5.18 11.24 -1.15
CA ARG A 47 -5.22 12.67 -1.50
C ARG A 47 -4.32 13.47 -0.58
N ARG A 48 -4.35 13.19 0.72
CA ARG A 48 -3.50 13.87 1.71
C ARG A 48 -2.01 13.65 1.45
N PHE A 49 -1.59 12.42 1.14
CA PHE A 49 -0.19 12.14 0.80
C PHE A 49 0.29 12.91 -0.42
N LYS A 50 -0.56 13.10 -1.43
CA LYS A 50 -0.23 13.97 -2.58
C LYS A 50 -0.13 15.44 -2.18
N GLN A 51 -1.08 15.92 -1.37
CA GLN A 51 -1.08 17.32 -0.89
C GLN A 51 0.15 17.63 -0.03
N GLU A 52 0.60 16.67 0.78
CA GLU A 52 1.79 16.79 1.62
C GLU A 52 3.11 16.52 0.87
N GLY A 53 3.06 16.18 -0.42
CA GLY A 53 4.24 15.89 -1.24
C GLY A 53 4.92 14.54 -0.91
N LEU A 54 4.24 13.67 -0.15
CA LEU A 54 4.70 12.31 0.15
C LEU A 54 4.52 11.35 -1.02
N LEU A 55 3.59 11.67 -1.92
CA LEU A 55 3.39 11.01 -3.21
C LEU A 55 3.42 12.05 -4.33
N ASP A 56 3.87 11.62 -5.50
CA ASP A 56 3.72 12.41 -6.73
C ASP A 56 2.21 12.67 -7.01
N GLY A 57 1.87 13.89 -7.41
CA GLY A 57 0.49 14.30 -7.64
C GLY A 57 -0.23 13.45 -8.71
N ASN A 58 0.53 12.95 -9.69
CA ASN A 58 0.04 12.12 -10.79
C ASN A 58 0.14 10.62 -10.51
N ALA A 59 0.72 10.20 -9.38
CA ALA A 59 0.79 8.78 -9.03
C ALA A 59 -0.63 8.19 -8.95
N PRO A 60 -0.91 7.06 -9.63
CA PRO A 60 -2.16 6.33 -9.42
C PRO A 60 -2.25 5.91 -7.95
N THR A 61 -3.44 6.05 -7.37
CA THR A 61 -3.72 5.64 -5.99
C THR A 61 -4.97 4.78 -5.97
N PRO A 62 -5.08 3.82 -5.05
CA PRO A 62 -6.29 3.03 -4.86
C PRO A 62 -7.55 3.89 -4.66
#